data_AF-A0A7X0E8A3-F1
#
_entry.id   AF-A0A7X0E8A3-F1
#
_cell.length_a   1.000
_cell.length_b   1.000
_cell.length_c   1.000
_cell.angle_alpha   90.00
_cell.angle_beta   90.00
_cell.angle_gamma   90.00
#
_symmetry.space_group_name_H-M   'P 1'
#
loop_
_entity.id
_entity.type
_entity.pdbx_description
1 polymer ?
#
loop_
_entity_poly.entity_id
_entity_poly.type
_entity_poly.pdbx_seq_one_letter_code
_entity_poly.pdbx_strand_id
1 'polypeptide(L)'
;MRNDCWRWLASTLLGSFIYLGHAAVGYSQTRAQNIHPIAPTSASTAAVTPDDTLEPIDQRNWRSFLKLAAKPNAMITPEDVESAFEQKVIHNERTDEYDIRGVLKYFESETPRFRNPHPDRKRIGIIFIFQDKDFFNRCPSRSQFVSDLRMAGWTLLHHAQERDVPDGIDNNHSTFHLPARDTFLKGDQGIIHLTYPNGCPDVAHMDADKLEFDRITRAPASEDL
;
A
#
# COMPACT_ATOMS: atom_id res chain seq x y z
N MET A 1 3.10 8.96 65.75
CA MET A 1 4.15 7.96 66.06
C MET A 1 4.50 7.31 64.72
N ARG A 2 5.38 7.88 63.88
CA ARG A 2 6.86 7.94 63.92
C ARG A 2 7.53 6.58 64.12
N ASN A 3 8.17 6.07 63.06
CA ASN A 3 9.59 5.68 62.95
C ASN A 3 9.76 4.84 61.66
N ASP A 4 10.37 5.37 60.60
CA ASP A 4 11.81 5.36 60.27
C ASP A 4 12.17 4.15 59.38
N CYS A 5 12.47 4.33 58.08
CA CYS A 5 13.73 4.82 57.51
C CYS A 5 14.79 3.72 57.49
N TRP A 6 15.10 3.15 56.31
CA TRP A 6 16.45 2.71 55.95
C TRP A 6 16.65 2.77 54.42
N ARG A 7 17.50 3.72 54.01
CA ARG A 7 18.28 3.72 52.77
C ARG A 7 19.61 3.00 53.04
N TRP A 8 20.12 2.24 52.06
CA TRP A 8 21.55 1.99 51.77
C TRP A 8 21.65 1.77 50.24
N LEU A 9 22.24 2.70 49.46
CA LEU A 9 23.65 2.74 48.98
C LEU A 9 24.04 1.49 48.17
N ALA A 10 24.15 1.54 46.84
CA ALA A 10 25.25 2.07 45.99
C ALA A 10 26.46 1.12 45.87
N SER A 11 26.76 0.64 44.65
CA SER A 11 28.08 0.27 44.08
C SER A 11 27.86 -0.23 42.63
N THR A 12 28.10 0.56 41.58
CA THR A 12 29.32 0.60 40.73
C THR A 12 30.06 -0.72 40.53
N LEU A 13 30.16 -1.16 39.26
CA LEU A 13 31.39 -1.74 38.72
C LEU A 13 31.45 -1.53 37.19
N LEU A 14 32.45 -0.73 36.80
CA LEU A 14 33.06 -0.69 35.48
C LEU A 14 33.93 -1.93 35.28
N GLY A 15 34.05 -2.33 34.01
CA GLY A 15 35.25 -2.98 33.48
C GLY A 15 34.91 -3.86 32.28
N SER A 16 35.69 -3.94 31.21
CA SER A 16 36.87 -3.22 30.75
C SER A 16 37.07 -3.60 29.28
N PHE A 17 37.80 -2.76 28.59
CA PHE A 17 38.27 -2.86 27.21
C PHE A 17 39.10 -4.11 26.92
N ILE A 18 39.02 -4.62 25.68
CA ILE A 18 40.16 -5.24 24.99
C ILE A 18 40.26 -4.63 23.58
N TYR A 19 41.43 -4.07 23.31
CA TYR A 19 41.89 -3.47 22.05
C TYR A 19 42.90 -4.41 21.37
N LEU A 20 43.12 -4.15 20.08
CA LEU A 20 44.22 -4.59 19.18
C LEU A 20 44.03 -5.94 18.46
N GLY A 21 44.36 -6.07 17.17
CA GLY A 21 45.35 -5.30 16.41
C GLY A 21 45.22 -5.32 14.88
N HIS A 22 46.10 -4.52 14.29
CA HIS A 22 46.19 -4.05 12.92
C HIS A 22 46.77 -5.08 11.94
N ALA A 23 46.42 -4.94 10.66
CA ALA A 23 47.36 -5.16 9.56
C ALA A 23 47.07 -4.18 8.42
N ALA A 24 48.08 -3.35 8.10
CA ALA A 24 48.13 -2.46 6.96
C ALA A 24 49.42 -2.74 6.20
N VAL A 25 49.33 -3.11 4.92
CA VAL A 25 50.36 -2.99 3.85
C VAL A 25 49.58 -3.06 2.53
N GLY A 26 49.74 -2.23 1.50
CA GLY A 26 50.77 -1.22 1.28
C GLY A 26 50.38 -0.22 0.19
N TYR A 27 51.15 0.87 0.19
CA TYR A 27 51.18 1.96 -0.78
C TYR A 27 51.82 1.51 -2.10
N SER A 28 51.31 2.02 -3.22
CA SER A 28 52.12 2.33 -4.39
C SER A 28 51.77 3.74 -4.87
N GLN A 29 52.83 4.55 -4.96
CA GLN A 29 52.84 5.98 -5.19
C GLN A 29 53.38 6.19 -6.61
N THR A 30 52.62 6.90 -7.46
CA THR A 30 53.16 7.47 -8.71
C THR A 30 52.71 8.92 -8.83
N ARG A 31 53.67 9.83 -8.62
CA ARG A 31 53.70 11.24 -9.06
C ARG A 31 54.49 11.22 -10.38
N ALA A 32 54.30 12.02 -11.41
CA ALA A 32 53.69 13.33 -11.61
C ALA A 32 53.44 13.51 -13.14
N GLN A 33 52.59 14.45 -13.55
CA GLN A 33 52.98 15.60 -14.40
C GLN A 33 51.77 16.47 -14.76
N ASN A 34 51.91 17.77 -14.52
CA ASN A 34 51.01 18.82 -14.97
C ASN A 34 51.16 19.00 -16.48
N ILE A 35 50.08 18.77 -17.24
CA ILE A 35 49.88 19.34 -18.58
C ILE A 35 48.40 19.74 -18.69
N HIS A 36 48.11 21.04 -18.63
CA HIS A 36 47.01 21.64 -19.39
C HIS A 36 47.65 22.28 -20.64
N PRO A 37 46.96 22.44 -21.80
CA PRO A 37 45.50 22.56 -21.96
C PRO A 37 44.91 21.86 -23.22
N ILE A 38 43.62 22.12 -23.43
CA ILE A 38 42.81 22.06 -24.67
C ILE A 38 41.87 20.84 -24.75
N ALA A 39 40.58 21.12 -24.53
CA ALA A 39 39.46 20.22 -24.82
C ALA A 39 39.40 19.89 -26.33
N PRO A 40 38.89 18.70 -26.68
CA PRO A 40 37.52 18.71 -27.16
C PRO A 40 36.66 17.60 -26.53
N THR A 41 35.45 18.01 -26.18
CA THR A 41 34.17 17.31 -26.39
C THR A 41 34.24 15.78 -26.49
N SER A 42 34.07 15.13 -25.35
CA SER A 42 33.26 13.91 -25.24
C SER A 42 32.76 13.82 -23.81
N ALA A 43 31.89 14.78 -23.47
CA ALA A 43 30.86 14.50 -22.50
C ALA A 43 30.13 13.28 -23.08
N SER A 44 30.36 12.11 -22.51
CA SER A 44 29.48 10.98 -22.70
C SER A 44 28.17 11.43 -22.08
N THR A 45 27.35 12.05 -22.92
CA THR A 45 25.91 12.09 -22.77
C THR A 45 25.53 10.65 -22.48
N ALA A 46 25.35 10.34 -21.18
CA ALA A 46 24.21 9.53 -20.81
C ALA A 46 23.07 10.21 -21.55
N ALA A 47 22.67 9.61 -22.67
CA ALA A 47 21.51 10.01 -23.40
C ALA A 47 20.38 9.91 -22.38
N VAL A 48 20.06 11.06 -21.79
CA VAL A 48 18.75 11.31 -21.24
C VAL A 48 17.86 11.19 -22.46
N THR A 49 17.41 9.97 -22.73
CA THR A 49 16.23 9.77 -23.55
C THR A 49 15.17 10.66 -22.91
N PRO A 50 14.66 11.69 -23.61
CA PRO A 50 13.43 12.32 -23.20
C PRO A 50 12.34 11.32 -23.57
N ASP A 51 12.20 10.29 -22.75
CA ASP A 51 11.06 9.40 -22.83
C ASP A 51 9.94 10.08 -22.03
N ASP A 52 9.41 11.16 -22.61
CA ASP A 52 8.06 11.66 -22.31
C ASP A 52 7.02 10.70 -22.93
N THR A 53 7.25 9.39 -22.80
CA THR A 53 6.17 8.42 -22.84
C THR A 53 5.38 8.65 -21.57
N LEU A 54 4.37 9.53 -21.67
CA LEU A 54 3.37 9.74 -20.65
C LEU A 54 2.91 8.37 -20.16
N GLU A 55 3.35 8.01 -18.96
CA GLU A 55 2.93 6.79 -18.31
C GLU A 55 1.39 6.76 -18.32
N PRO A 56 0.75 5.65 -18.74
CA PRO A 56 -0.70 5.55 -18.76
C PRO A 56 -1.29 6.06 -17.44
N ILE A 57 -2.36 6.85 -17.52
CA ILE A 57 -2.96 7.55 -16.37
C ILE A 57 -3.22 6.58 -15.20
N ASP A 58 -3.65 5.37 -15.50
CA ASP A 58 -3.88 4.32 -14.50
C ASP A 58 -2.61 3.81 -13.83
N GLN A 59 -1.46 3.74 -14.52
CA GLN A 59 -0.21 3.35 -13.88
C GLN A 59 0.28 4.43 -12.91
N ARG A 60 0.16 5.71 -13.28
CA ARG A 60 0.46 6.83 -12.39
C ARG A 60 -0.45 6.82 -11.16
N ASN A 61 -1.76 6.71 -11.38
CA ASN A 61 -2.74 6.68 -10.30
C ASN A 61 -2.59 5.43 -9.42
N TRP A 62 -2.22 4.29 -10.00
CA TRP A 62 -1.90 3.07 -9.26
C TRP A 62 -0.69 3.26 -8.36
N ARG A 63 0.39 3.91 -8.83
CA ARG A 63 1.53 4.27 -7.97
C ARG A 63 1.12 5.19 -6.83
N SER A 64 0.23 6.17 -7.08
CA SER A 64 -0.32 7.03 -6.04
C SER A 64 -1.15 6.24 -5.02
N PHE A 65 -1.96 5.30 -5.48
CA PHE A 65 -2.68 4.38 -4.60
C PHE A 65 -1.72 3.51 -3.76
N LEU A 66 -0.63 2.99 -4.35
CA LEU A 66 0.38 2.22 -3.63
C LEU A 66 1.07 3.03 -2.52
N LYS A 67 1.27 4.35 -2.71
CA LYS A 67 1.77 5.23 -1.64
C LYS A 67 0.82 5.26 -0.45
N LEU A 68 -0.50 5.31 -0.69
CA LEU A 68 -1.50 5.20 0.37
C LEU A 68 -1.51 3.81 1.00
N ALA A 69 -1.50 2.76 0.18
CA ALA A 69 -1.50 1.37 0.63
C ALA A 69 -0.26 1.00 1.46
N ALA A 70 0.84 1.73 1.31
CA ALA A 70 2.03 1.58 2.14
C ALA A 70 1.84 2.10 3.58
N LYS A 71 0.89 3.02 3.82
CA LYS A 71 0.59 3.54 5.17
C LYS A 71 -0.22 2.54 6.02
N PRO A 72 -0.33 2.77 7.34
CA PRO A 72 -1.32 2.10 8.17
C PRO A 72 -2.73 2.57 7.77
N ASN A 73 -3.59 1.65 7.31
CA ASN A 73 -4.89 1.99 6.74
C ASN A 73 -5.78 2.84 7.66
N ALA A 74 -5.82 2.52 8.94
CA ALA A 74 -6.65 3.22 9.93
C ALA A 74 -6.15 4.64 10.28
N MET A 75 -5.07 5.11 9.64
CA MET A 75 -4.46 6.42 9.88
C MET A 75 -4.43 7.31 8.63
N ILE A 76 -4.97 6.85 7.50
CA ILE A 76 -4.98 7.63 6.27
C ILE A 76 -5.97 8.78 6.42
N THR A 77 -5.56 10.00 6.09
CA THR A 77 -6.43 11.19 6.15
C THR A 77 -6.73 11.73 4.74
N PRO A 78 -7.70 12.66 4.58
CA PRO A 78 -7.91 13.36 3.31
C PRO A 78 -6.64 14.07 2.79
N GLU A 79 -5.82 14.64 3.67
CA GLU A 79 -4.55 15.30 3.29
C GLU A 79 -3.53 14.30 2.73
N ASP A 80 -3.52 13.08 3.26
CA ASP A 80 -2.69 12.00 2.71
C ASP A 80 -3.12 11.64 1.29
N VAL A 81 -4.43 11.62 1.02
CA VAL A 81 -4.99 11.38 -0.31
C VAL A 81 -4.58 12.49 -1.28
N GLU A 82 -4.74 13.76 -0.88
CA GLU A 82 -4.31 14.91 -1.69
C GLU A 82 -2.81 14.84 -1.99
N SER A 83 -1.99 14.54 -0.97
CA SER A 83 -0.54 14.44 -1.13
C SER A 83 -0.11 13.27 -2.01
N ALA A 84 -0.80 12.13 -1.96
CA ALA A 84 -0.43 10.96 -2.75
C ALA A 84 -0.76 11.13 -4.24
N PHE A 85 -1.89 11.75 -4.55
CA PHE A 85 -2.39 11.95 -5.92
C PHE A 85 -2.00 13.28 -6.54
N GLU A 86 -1.44 14.20 -5.74
CA GLU A 86 -1.09 15.57 -6.16
C GLU A 86 -2.30 16.29 -6.79
N GLN A 87 -3.49 15.98 -6.27
CA GLN A 87 -4.77 16.46 -6.78
C GLN A 87 -5.63 16.92 -5.60
N LYS A 88 -6.42 17.98 -5.85
CA LYS A 88 -7.35 18.48 -4.86
C LYS A 88 -8.50 17.50 -4.67
N VAL A 89 -8.79 17.17 -3.43
CA VAL A 89 -9.93 16.34 -3.06
C VAL A 89 -11.18 17.23 -2.93
N ILE A 90 -12.32 16.72 -3.40
CA ILE A 90 -13.62 17.41 -3.34
C ILE A 90 -14.45 16.74 -2.25
N HIS A 91 -14.80 17.48 -1.20
CA HIS A 91 -15.70 17.00 -0.15
C HIS A 91 -17.16 17.12 -0.60
N ASN A 92 -17.90 16.02 -0.49
CA ASN A 92 -19.33 15.93 -0.70
C ASN A 92 -20.02 15.95 0.67
N GLU A 93 -20.49 17.13 1.09
CA GLU A 93 -21.14 17.35 2.38
C GLU A 93 -22.39 16.46 2.61
N ARG A 94 -23.02 15.97 1.54
CA ARG A 94 -24.23 15.13 1.66
C ARG A 94 -23.89 13.69 2.06
N THR A 95 -22.79 13.15 1.54
CA THR A 95 -22.37 11.76 1.78
C THR A 95 -21.20 11.66 2.76
N ASP A 96 -20.62 12.79 3.13
CA ASP A 96 -19.37 12.89 3.89
C ASP A 96 -18.21 12.12 3.23
N GLU A 97 -18.22 12.12 1.89
CA GLU A 97 -17.22 11.49 1.04
C GLU A 97 -16.27 12.52 0.45
N TYR A 98 -15.04 12.10 0.21
CA TYR A 98 -13.96 12.89 -0.35
C TYR A 98 -13.56 12.26 -1.69
N ASP A 99 -13.69 12.99 -2.80
CA ASP A 99 -13.55 12.44 -4.15
C ASP A 99 -12.42 13.14 -4.94
N ILE A 100 -11.58 12.34 -5.60
CA ILE A 100 -10.79 12.79 -6.76
C ILE A 100 -11.52 12.29 -8.00
N ARG A 101 -12.18 13.22 -8.69
CA ARG A 101 -13.23 12.92 -9.69
C ARG A 101 -12.84 11.79 -10.65
N GLY A 102 -13.54 10.66 -10.51
CA GLY A 102 -13.42 9.50 -11.38
C GLY A 102 -12.19 8.62 -11.11
N VAL A 103 -11.34 8.99 -10.16
CA VAL A 103 -10.10 8.28 -9.82
C VAL A 103 -10.25 7.57 -8.47
N LEU A 104 -10.71 8.29 -7.45
CA LEU A 104 -10.70 7.79 -6.09
C LEU A 104 -11.83 8.38 -5.24
N LYS A 105 -12.43 7.55 -4.40
CA LYS A 105 -13.31 7.97 -3.31
C LYS A 105 -12.71 7.57 -1.97
N TYR A 106 -12.74 8.48 -1.01
CA TYR A 106 -12.36 8.28 0.38
C TYR A 106 -13.58 8.58 1.26
N PHE A 107 -13.81 7.75 2.28
CA PHE A 107 -14.82 8.03 3.27
C PHE A 107 -14.40 7.51 4.63
N GLU A 108 -14.86 8.20 5.66
CA GLU A 108 -14.63 7.86 7.05
C GLU A 108 -15.98 7.61 7.73
N SER A 109 -16.07 6.59 8.56
CA SER A 109 -17.30 6.26 9.27
C SER A 109 -17.03 5.93 10.73
N GLU A 110 -17.70 6.65 11.62
CA GLU A 110 -17.67 6.43 13.07
C GLU A 110 -19.04 5.97 13.59
N THR A 111 -19.65 4.96 12.95
CA THR A 111 -20.94 4.45 13.45
C THR A 111 -20.82 3.91 14.89
N PRO A 112 -21.85 4.05 15.75
CA PRO A 112 -21.82 3.53 17.11
C PRO A 112 -21.53 2.03 17.20
N ARG A 113 -21.96 1.25 16.19
CA ARG A 113 -21.69 -0.19 16.08
C ARG A 113 -20.20 -0.51 15.99
N PHE A 114 -19.41 0.37 15.40
CA PHE A 114 -17.97 0.23 15.30
C PHE A 114 -17.25 0.89 16.48
N ARG A 115 -17.67 2.11 16.85
CA ARG A 115 -17.04 2.91 17.92
C ARG A 115 -17.11 2.25 19.29
N ASN A 116 -18.23 1.60 19.64
CA ASN A 116 -18.39 0.98 20.96
C ASN A 116 -17.41 -0.18 21.23
N PRO A 117 -17.24 -1.17 20.32
CA PRO A 117 -16.25 -2.22 20.51
C PRO A 117 -14.81 -1.76 20.24
N HIS A 118 -14.62 -0.71 19.43
CA HIS A 118 -13.30 -0.25 18.98
C HIS A 118 -13.16 1.28 19.08
N PRO A 119 -13.14 1.85 20.31
CA PRO A 119 -13.18 3.30 20.53
C PRO A 119 -11.99 4.06 19.96
N ASP A 120 -10.85 3.38 19.80
CA ASP A 120 -9.61 3.97 19.29
C ASP A 120 -9.43 3.74 17.77
N ARG A 121 -10.45 3.25 17.07
CA ARG A 121 -10.37 2.94 15.64
C ARG A 121 -11.45 3.66 14.85
N LYS A 122 -11.06 4.14 13.67
CA LYS A 122 -11.94 4.69 12.64
C LYS A 122 -12.10 3.67 11.52
N ARG A 123 -13.31 3.58 10.95
CA ARG A 123 -13.50 2.85 9.69
C ARG A 123 -13.18 3.81 8.55
N ILE A 124 -12.19 3.44 7.75
CA ILE A 124 -11.77 4.19 6.56
C ILE A 124 -11.97 3.29 5.35
N GLY A 125 -12.58 3.84 4.30
CA GLY A 125 -12.72 3.16 3.03
C GLY A 125 -12.15 4.01 1.91
N ILE A 126 -11.38 3.39 1.02
CA ILE A 126 -10.78 4.02 -0.16
C ILE A 126 -11.09 3.16 -1.37
N ILE A 127 -11.82 3.72 -2.33
CA ILE A 127 -12.17 3.07 -3.59
C ILE A 127 -11.35 3.73 -4.69
N PHE A 128 -10.41 3.00 -5.26
CA PHE A 128 -9.65 3.40 -6.44
C PHE A 128 -10.25 2.79 -7.70
N ILE A 129 -10.49 3.61 -8.72
CA ILE A 129 -11.17 3.25 -9.97
C ILE A 129 -10.16 3.32 -11.11
N PHE A 130 -10.02 2.23 -11.86
CA PHE A 130 -9.21 2.19 -13.07
C PHE A 130 -10.02 2.79 -14.24
N GLN A 131 -9.47 3.79 -14.93
CA GLN A 131 -10.18 4.58 -15.94
C GLN A 131 -9.97 4.06 -17.37
N ASP A 132 -8.81 3.49 -17.66
CA ASP A 132 -8.39 3.08 -19.00
C ASP A 132 -8.82 1.63 -19.28
N LYS A 133 -10.14 1.45 -19.50
CA LYS A 133 -10.75 0.15 -19.78
C LYS A 133 -10.69 -0.24 -21.25
N ASP A 134 -10.58 0.76 -22.10
CA ASP A 134 -10.57 0.62 -23.55
C ASP A 134 -9.34 1.35 -24.07
N PHE A 135 -8.31 0.63 -24.55
CA PHE A 135 -7.78 1.00 -25.86
C PHE A 135 -6.88 -0.06 -26.51
N PHE A 136 -6.06 -0.85 -25.79
CA PHE A 136 -5.17 -1.83 -26.46
C PHE A 136 -4.64 -2.97 -25.57
N ASN A 137 -5.42 -4.02 -25.24
CA ASN A 137 -4.91 -5.35 -24.83
C ASN A 137 -3.73 -5.39 -23.82
N ARG A 138 -3.61 -4.40 -22.93
CA ARG A 138 -2.49 -4.28 -21.98
C ARG A 138 -3.00 -3.83 -20.62
N CYS A 139 -4.04 -4.49 -20.14
CA CYS A 139 -4.34 -4.49 -18.72
C CYS A 139 -3.09 -5.00 -17.98
N PRO A 140 -2.62 -4.32 -16.91
CA PRO A 140 -1.51 -4.85 -16.12
C PRO A 140 -1.87 -6.25 -15.63
N SER A 141 -0.91 -7.17 -15.69
CA SER A 141 -1.16 -8.56 -15.30
C SER A 141 -1.54 -8.65 -13.82
N ARG A 142 -2.41 -9.61 -13.45
CA ARG A 142 -2.68 -9.91 -12.04
C ARG A 142 -1.40 -10.10 -11.22
N SER A 143 -0.38 -10.76 -11.78
CA SER A 143 0.93 -10.95 -11.14
C SER A 143 1.63 -9.64 -10.80
N GLN A 144 1.46 -8.60 -11.61
CA GLN A 144 2.02 -7.28 -11.34
C GLN A 144 1.34 -6.65 -10.12
N PHE A 145 0.00 -6.63 -10.07
CA PHE A 145 -0.74 -6.13 -8.90
C PHE A 145 -0.39 -6.87 -7.61
N VAL A 146 -0.32 -8.21 -7.68
CA VAL A 146 0.10 -9.04 -6.54
C VAL A 146 1.51 -8.68 -6.08
N SER A 147 2.43 -8.46 -7.02
CA SER A 147 3.81 -8.06 -6.71
C SER A 147 3.87 -6.67 -6.08
N ASP A 148 3.17 -5.70 -6.65
CA ASP A 148 3.13 -4.32 -6.18
C ASP A 148 2.57 -4.20 -4.76
N LEU A 149 1.44 -4.86 -4.50
CA LEU A 149 0.85 -4.91 -3.17
C LEU A 149 1.75 -5.63 -2.17
N ARG A 150 2.42 -6.72 -2.58
CA ARG A 150 3.40 -7.40 -1.72
C ARG A 150 4.55 -6.48 -1.34
N MET A 151 5.07 -5.68 -2.27
CA MET A 151 6.09 -4.67 -1.98
C MET A 151 5.58 -3.59 -1.02
N ALA A 152 4.29 -3.25 -1.07
CA ALA A 152 3.63 -2.34 -0.12
C ALA A 152 3.27 -2.99 1.24
N GLY A 153 3.69 -4.24 1.49
CA GLY A 153 3.50 -4.95 2.75
C GLY A 153 2.18 -5.70 2.87
N TRP A 154 1.47 -5.94 1.76
CA TRP A 154 0.22 -6.69 1.72
C TRP A 154 0.43 -8.16 1.41
N THR A 155 -0.35 -9.02 2.05
CA THR A 155 -0.32 -10.47 1.84
C THR A 155 -1.60 -10.91 1.13
N LEU A 156 -1.46 -11.59 -0.01
CA LEU A 156 -2.61 -12.21 -0.68
C LEU A 156 -3.17 -13.33 0.22
N LEU A 157 -4.44 -13.19 0.61
CA LEU A 157 -5.16 -14.19 1.40
C LEU A 157 -5.86 -15.21 0.49
N HIS A 158 -6.62 -14.71 -0.48
CA HIS A 158 -7.49 -15.55 -1.30
C HIS A 158 -7.69 -14.94 -2.69
N HIS A 159 -7.86 -15.81 -3.68
CA HIS A 159 -8.26 -15.49 -5.03
C HIS A 159 -9.58 -16.21 -5.34
N ALA A 160 -10.65 -15.43 -5.49
CA ALA A 160 -11.93 -15.92 -5.96
C ALA A 160 -11.94 -15.88 -7.49
N GLN A 161 -12.17 -17.03 -8.11
CA GLN A 161 -12.35 -17.12 -9.56
C GLN A 161 -13.69 -16.49 -9.97
N GLU A 162 -13.74 -16.07 -11.22
CA GLU A 162 -14.98 -15.65 -11.87
C GLU A 162 -15.99 -16.81 -11.88
N ARG A 163 -17.25 -16.53 -11.53
CA ARG A 163 -18.29 -17.56 -11.49
C ARG A 163 -19.69 -17.01 -11.74
N ASP A 164 -20.51 -17.83 -12.39
CA ASP A 164 -21.94 -17.59 -12.52
C ASP A 164 -22.67 -18.14 -11.30
N VAL A 165 -23.45 -17.30 -10.62
CA VAL A 165 -24.27 -17.69 -9.46
C VAL A 165 -25.73 -17.73 -9.88
N PRO A 166 -26.44 -18.84 -9.65
CA PRO A 166 -27.89 -18.89 -9.89
C PRO A 166 -28.60 -17.85 -9.02
N ASP A 167 -29.43 -16.99 -9.63
CA ASP A 167 -30.31 -16.13 -8.85
C ASP A 167 -31.36 -17.01 -8.15
N GLY A 168 -31.45 -16.90 -6.83
CA GLY A 168 -32.12 -17.88 -5.98
C GLY A 168 -33.64 -17.77 -5.94
N ILE A 169 -34.27 -17.03 -6.86
CA ILE A 169 -35.70 -16.74 -6.84
C ILE A 169 -36.29 -16.95 -8.25
N ASP A 170 -37.09 -18.01 -8.36
CA ASP A 170 -37.86 -18.45 -9.51
C ASP A 170 -37.05 -18.93 -10.73
N ASN A 171 -37.56 -19.98 -11.38
CA ASN A 171 -36.95 -20.72 -12.50
C ASN A 171 -36.78 -19.92 -13.81
N ASN A 172 -36.58 -18.61 -13.74
CA ASN A 172 -36.08 -17.81 -14.85
C ASN A 172 -34.55 -17.74 -14.73
N HIS A 173 -33.89 -18.20 -15.79
CA HIS A 173 -32.45 -18.37 -15.94
C HIS A 173 -31.61 -17.07 -15.86
N SER A 174 -31.81 -16.20 -14.88
CA SER A 174 -30.83 -15.15 -14.58
C SER A 174 -29.75 -15.73 -13.68
N THR A 175 -28.57 -15.98 -14.26
CA THR A 175 -27.35 -16.13 -13.49
C THR A 175 -26.76 -14.74 -13.24
N PHE A 176 -26.35 -14.46 -12.01
CA PHE A 176 -25.55 -13.27 -11.71
C PHE A 176 -24.08 -13.60 -11.88
N HIS A 177 -23.40 -12.83 -12.72
CA HIS A 177 -21.99 -13.00 -12.98
C HIS A 177 -21.14 -12.31 -11.90
N LEU A 178 -20.40 -13.09 -11.12
CA LEU A 178 -19.45 -12.55 -10.14
C LEU A 178 -18.06 -12.46 -10.76
N PRO A 179 -17.45 -11.26 -10.85
CA PRO A 179 -16.11 -11.11 -11.40
C PRO A 179 -15.07 -11.76 -10.48
N ALA A 180 -13.93 -12.14 -11.06
CA ALA A 180 -12.77 -12.59 -10.28
C ALA A 180 -12.31 -11.52 -9.28
N ARG A 181 -11.84 -11.93 -8.11
CA ARG A 181 -11.45 -11.02 -7.03
C ARG A 181 -10.28 -11.54 -6.22
N ASP A 182 -9.26 -10.72 -6.04
CA ASP A 182 -8.22 -10.96 -5.03
C ASP A 182 -8.53 -10.26 -3.71
N THR A 183 -8.20 -10.90 -2.60
CA THR A 183 -8.29 -10.33 -1.25
C THR A 183 -6.93 -10.35 -0.59
N PHE A 184 -6.47 -9.18 -0.15
CA PHE A 184 -5.20 -8.97 0.53
C PHE A 184 -5.40 -8.47 1.94
N LEU A 185 -4.48 -8.82 2.83
CA LEU A 185 -4.45 -8.38 4.22
C LEU A 185 -3.15 -7.64 4.54
N LYS A 186 -3.24 -6.69 5.48
CA LYS A 186 -2.08 -6.02 6.08
C LYS A 186 -2.27 -5.86 7.58
N GLY A 187 -1.41 -6.53 8.34
CA GLY A 187 -1.52 -6.55 9.81
C GLY A 187 -2.87 -7.05 10.29
N ASP A 188 -3.42 -6.43 11.33
CA ASP A 188 -4.72 -6.76 11.94
C ASP A 188 -5.86 -5.79 11.55
N GLN A 189 -5.65 -4.93 10.54
CA GLN A 189 -6.56 -3.80 10.27
C GLN A 189 -6.75 -3.45 8.80
N GLY A 190 -5.90 -3.91 7.89
CA GLY A 190 -5.99 -3.55 6.47
C GLY A 190 -6.57 -4.69 5.65
N ILE A 191 -7.55 -4.38 4.80
CA ILE A 191 -8.04 -5.27 3.74
C ILE A 191 -7.95 -4.52 2.41
N ILE A 192 -7.50 -5.20 1.36
CA ILE A 192 -7.67 -4.73 -0.03
C ILE A 192 -8.40 -5.81 -0.83
N HIS A 193 -9.43 -5.40 -1.56
CA HIS A 193 -10.05 -6.18 -2.61
C HIS A 193 -9.69 -5.61 -3.97
N LEU A 194 -9.19 -6.45 -4.87
CA LEU A 194 -8.97 -6.10 -6.28
C LEU A 194 -9.94 -6.92 -7.14
N THR A 195 -10.79 -6.24 -7.91
CA THR A 195 -11.81 -6.87 -8.76
C THR A 195 -11.38 -6.83 -10.21
N TYR A 196 -11.56 -7.95 -10.91
CA TYR A 196 -11.11 -8.18 -12.28
C TYR A 196 -12.26 -8.61 -13.21
N PRO A 197 -13.22 -7.75 -13.58
CA PRO A 197 -14.20 -8.11 -14.60
C PRO A 197 -13.51 -8.43 -15.93
N ASN A 198 -13.85 -9.58 -16.52
CA ASN A 198 -13.26 -10.07 -17.76
C ASN A 198 -11.72 -10.15 -17.72
N GLY A 199 -11.13 -10.38 -16.54
CA GLY A 199 -9.68 -10.50 -16.35
C GLY A 199 -8.90 -9.17 -16.32
N CYS A 200 -9.55 -8.01 -16.40
CA CYS A 200 -8.91 -6.69 -16.30
C CYS A 200 -9.26 -6.00 -14.97
N PRO A 201 -8.31 -5.31 -14.32
CA PRO A 201 -8.57 -4.60 -13.07
C PRO A 201 -9.59 -3.48 -13.28
N ASP A 202 -10.56 -3.38 -12.38
CA ASP A 202 -11.62 -2.37 -12.45
C ASP A 202 -11.64 -1.46 -11.23
N VAL A 203 -11.57 -2.08 -10.05
CA VAL A 203 -11.60 -1.37 -8.76
C VAL A 203 -10.63 -2.02 -7.79
N ALA A 204 -9.88 -1.18 -7.06
CA ALA A 204 -9.21 -1.56 -5.83
C ALA A 204 -9.94 -0.92 -4.65
N HIS A 205 -10.51 -1.73 -3.77
CA HIS A 205 -11.18 -1.27 -2.56
C HIS A 205 -10.31 -1.57 -1.34
N MET A 206 -9.85 -0.53 -0.65
CA MET A 206 -9.04 -0.62 0.56
C MET A 206 -9.86 -0.21 1.77
N ASP A 207 -9.96 -1.09 2.76
CA ASP A 207 -10.69 -0.86 3.99
C ASP A 207 -9.77 -0.93 5.23
N ALA A 208 -10.12 -0.11 6.21
CA ALA A 208 -9.65 -0.18 7.60
C ALA A 208 -10.81 -0.62 8.52
N ASP A 209 -11.33 -1.83 8.33
CA ASP A 209 -12.48 -2.33 9.09
C ASP A 209 -12.07 -3.56 9.92
N LYS A 210 -11.98 -3.37 11.25
CA LYS A 210 -11.63 -4.45 12.16
C LYS A 210 -12.68 -5.57 12.18
N LEU A 211 -13.97 -5.23 12.08
CA LEU A 211 -15.02 -6.24 12.12
C LEU A 211 -14.95 -7.13 10.87
N GLU A 212 -14.72 -6.51 9.71
CA GLU A 212 -14.52 -7.25 8.47
C GLU A 212 -13.23 -8.07 8.49
N PHE A 213 -12.14 -7.50 9.02
CA PHE A 213 -10.88 -8.24 9.19
C PHE A 213 -11.04 -9.47 10.08
N ASP A 214 -11.65 -9.30 11.25
CA ASP A 214 -11.91 -10.38 12.19
C ASP A 214 -12.84 -11.43 11.54
N ARG A 215 -13.83 -11.02 10.75
CA ARG A 215 -14.73 -11.93 10.02
C ARG A 215 -13.99 -12.77 8.99
N ILE A 216 -13.15 -12.15 8.17
CA ILE A 216 -12.40 -12.81 7.09
C ILE A 216 -11.33 -13.75 7.67
N THR A 217 -10.64 -13.34 8.74
CA THR A 217 -9.55 -14.13 9.33
C THR A 217 -10.03 -15.23 10.28
N ARG A 218 -11.22 -15.11 10.87
CA ARG A 218 -11.83 -16.15 11.72
C ARG A 218 -12.77 -17.07 10.97
N ALA A 219 -13.15 -16.74 9.73
CA ALA A 219 -13.84 -17.71 8.90
C ALA A 219 -12.93 -18.94 8.79
N PRO A 220 -13.38 -20.14 9.21
CA PRO A 220 -12.62 -21.35 8.95
C PRO A 220 -12.35 -21.39 7.44
N ALA A 221 -11.13 -21.76 7.05
CA ALA A 221 -10.84 -22.06 5.66
C ALA A 221 -11.85 -23.11 5.22
N SER A 222 -12.93 -22.67 4.56
CA SER A 222 -13.90 -23.56 3.99
C SER A 222 -13.15 -24.27 2.89
N GLU A 223 -12.75 -25.50 3.20
CA GLU A 223 -12.34 -26.51 2.24
C GLU A 223 -13.29 -26.48 1.05
N ASP A 224 -12.69 -26.64 -0.13
CA ASP A 224 -13.34 -26.76 -1.42
C ASP A 224 -14.76 -27.35 -1.35
N LEU A 225 -15.76 -26.55 -1.74
CA LEU A 225 -17.09 -27.01 -2.15
C LEU A 225 -17.42 -26.43 -3.52
#